data_AF-A0A3P1VBA7-F1
#
_entry.id   AF-A0A3P1VBA7-F1
#
_cell.length_a   1.000
_cell.length_b   1.000
_cell.length_c   1.000
_cell.angle_alpha   90.00
_cell.angle_beta   90.00
_cell.angle_gamma   90.00
#
_symmetry.space_group_name_H-M   'P 1'
#
loop_
_entity.id
_entity.type
_entity.pdbx_description
1 polymer ?
#
loop_
_entity_poly.entity_id
_entity_poly.type
_entity_poly.pdbx_seq_one_letter_code
_entity_poly.pdbx_strand_id
1 'polypeptide(L)'
;MRLQDFLSYKDKFQKVKKVKEKPSLKQVKQRTANIIVYGLLVLFVLVGLLGSLRALGLSNQVSSLQKQVVDFQKIVEEVPSDNQSLDVSKVRQYMFDFMKVYINYSNETASERMTALANYYSFNPTENPDSIKEEQNLTGQNVIAISRQDDFYVADVKVSYETIENGQKVSYLRVLSVPFKTENGLFSIISPPFFKQEDVLTGQAEPFLRKKTEDVERVDQSVEKSVREFLPIFFDKYALSNETDLTLLMKEPYLMGGQYTVQEINDSSVLVYSSENGQTAVQLSVVFADKAGSTHTEHFTLSLVKQDSGWFVDELYHYFK
;
A
#
# COMPACT_ATOMS: atom_id res chain seq x y z
N MET A 1 -80.20 -16.08 -43.68
CA MET A 1 -79.85 -17.43 -43.17
C MET A 1 -78.43 -17.35 -42.62
N ARG A 2 -78.22 -17.83 -41.39
CA ARG A 2 -77.15 -17.43 -40.45
C ARG A 2 -75.89 -18.30 -40.59
N LEU A 3 -74.76 -17.75 -40.13
CA LEU A 3 -73.37 -18.27 -40.03
C LEU A 3 -73.15 -19.72 -39.50
N GLN A 4 -74.20 -20.44 -39.11
CA GLN A 4 -74.08 -21.76 -38.46
C GLN A 4 -73.80 -22.90 -39.45
N ASP A 5 -74.18 -22.75 -40.73
CA ASP A 5 -74.01 -23.83 -41.72
C ASP A 5 -72.54 -23.99 -42.19
N PHE A 6 -71.72 -22.94 -42.06
CA PHE A 6 -70.32 -23.00 -42.52
C PHE A 6 -69.40 -23.72 -41.52
N LEU A 7 -69.74 -23.71 -40.23
CA LEU A 7 -68.93 -24.37 -39.20
C LEU A 7 -69.14 -25.89 -39.21
N SER A 8 -70.32 -26.37 -39.62
CA SER A 8 -70.63 -27.80 -39.77
C SER A 8 -69.85 -28.50 -40.90
N TYR A 9 -69.31 -27.75 -41.86
CA TYR A 9 -68.56 -28.33 -42.99
C TYR A 9 -67.15 -28.79 -42.61
N LYS A 10 -66.55 -28.24 -41.54
CA LYS A 10 -65.16 -28.56 -41.16
C LYS A 10 -64.99 -29.88 -40.42
N ASP A 11 -66.07 -30.49 -39.91
CA ASP A 11 -66.02 -31.74 -39.14
C ASP A 11 -65.98 -33.02 -39.98
N LYS A 12 -65.98 -32.91 -41.32
CA LYS A 12 -65.94 -34.08 -42.22
C LYS A 12 -64.56 -34.49 -42.73
N PHE A 13 -63.47 -33.84 -42.30
CA PHE A 13 -62.12 -34.24 -42.72
C PHE A 13 -61.37 -34.98 -41.61
N GLN A 14 -61.50 -36.32 -41.64
CA GLN A 14 -60.78 -37.23 -40.76
C GLN A 14 -59.26 -37.20 -41.03
N LYS A 15 -58.47 -37.18 -39.95
CA LYS A 15 -57.00 -37.27 -39.97
C LYS A 15 -56.54 -38.60 -40.57
N VAL A 16 -55.90 -38.55 -41.73
CA VAL A 16 -55.10 -39.67 -42.27
C VAL A 16 -53.82 -39.80 -41.44
N LYS A 17 -53.67 -40.95 -40.75
CA LYS A 17 -52.42 -41.32 -40.05
C LYS A 17 -51.32 -41.52 -41.10
N LYS A 18 -50.27 -40.69 -41.03
CA LYS A 18 -49.08 -40.81 -41.89
C LYS A 18 -48.40 -42.15 -41.65
N VAL A 19 -48.30 -42.94 -42.71
CA VAL A 19 -47.46 -44.14 -42.76
C VAL A 19 -46.00 -43.68 -42.60
N LYS A 20 -45.25 -44.33 -41.70
CA LYS A 20 -43.80 -44.11 -41.55
C LYS A 20 -43.10 -44.58 -42.83
N GLU A 21 -42.73 -43.66 -43.70
CA GLU A 21 -41.79 -43.94 -44.79
C GLU A 21 -40.39 -44.23 -44.20
N LYS A 22 -39.72 -45.27 -44.72
CA LYS A 22 -38.33 -45.61 -44.39
C LYS A 22 -37.43 -44.38 -44.62
N PRO A 23 -36.35 -44.17 -43.83
CA PRO A 23 -35.47 -43.03 -44.03
C PRO A 23 -34.79 -43.17 -45.39
N SER A 24 -35.30 -42.46 -46.39
CA SER A 24 -34.58 -42.28 -47.64
C SER A 24 -33.45 -41.30 -47.36
N LEU A 25 -32.22 -41.74 -47.63
CA LEU A 25 -31.07 -40.83 -47.63
C LEU A 25 -31.40 -39.73 -48.63
N LYS A 26 -31.67 -38.52 -48.13
CA LYS A 26 -31.87 -37.34 -48.95
C LYS A 26 -30.56 -37.10 -49.68
N GLN A 27 -30.47 -37.58 -50.92
CA GLN A 27 -29.29 -37.38 -51.74
C GLN A 27 -29.18 -35.88 -51.99
N VAL A 28 -28.22 -35.25 -51.31
CA VAL A 28 -27.93 -33.84 -51.50
C VAL A 28 -27.51 -33.68 -52.95
N LYS A 29 -28.22 -32.81 -53.69
CA LYS A 29 -27.84 -32.49 -55.07
C LYS A 29 -26.37 -32.06 -55.06
N GLN A 30 -25.54 -32.69 -55.91
CA GLN A 30 -24.09 -32.47 -55.97
C GLN A 30 -23.73 -30.98 -56.06
N ARG A 31 -24.56 -30.17 -56.73
CA ARG A 31 -24.42 -28.71 -56.80
C ARG A 31 -24.49 -28.02 -55.43
N THR A 32 -25.39 -28.45 -54.54
CA THR A 32 -25.54 -27.91 -53.18
C THR A 32 -24.41 -28.38 -52.27
N ALA A 33 -23.99 -29.64 -52.40
CA ALA A 33 -22.84 -30.17 -51.67
C ALA A 33 -21.54 -29.42 -52.05
N ASN A 34 -21.32 -29.18 -53.35
CA ASN A 34 -20.17 -28.42 -53.83
C ASN A 34 -20.19 -26.98 -53.29
N ILE A 35 -21.35 -26.31 -53.26
CA ILE A 35 -21.45 -24.95 -52.70
C ILE A 35 -21.09 -24.92 -51.21
N ILE A 36 -21.56 -25.90 -50.43
CA ILE A 36 -21.23 -25.99 -49.00
C ILE A 36 -19.74 -26.25 -48.82
N VAL A 37 -19.18 -27.21 -49.56
CA VAL A 37 -17.76 -27.57 -49.46
C VAL A 37 -16.86 -26.40 -49.87
N TYR A 38 -17.12 -25.76 -51.01
CA TYR A 38 -16.33 -24.59 -51.43
C TYR A 38 -16.54 -23.38 -50.52
N GLY A 39 -17.75 -23.16 -49.99
CA GLY A 39 -18.01 -22.09 -49.02
C GLY A 39 -17.23 -22.28 -47.71
N LEU A 40 -17.18 -23.51 -47.21
CA LEU A 40 -16.43 -23.86 -45.99
C LEU A 40 -14.91 -23.77 -46.23
N LEU A 41 -14.45 -24.14 -47.42
CA LEU A 41 -13.04 -24.03 -47.83
C LEU A 41 -12.61 -22.56 -47.93
N VAL A 42 -13.44 -21.71 -48.53
CA VAL A 42 -13.20 -20.25 -48.59
C VAL A 42 -13.20 -19.63 -47.19
N LEU A 43 -14.10 -20.06 -46.29
CA LEU A 43 -14.13 -19.61 -44.90
C LEU A 43 -12.81 -19.94 -44.18
N PHE A 44 -12.28 -21.16 -44.33
CA PHE A 44 -11.00 -21.54 -43.73
C PHE A 44 -9.83 -20.71 -44.28
N VAL A 45 -9.82 -20.42 -45.57
CA VAL A 45 -8.81 -19.53 -46.18
C VAL A 45 -8.90 -18.12 -45.62
N LEU A 46 -10.11 -17.57 -45.43
CA LEU A 46 -10.30 -16.25 -44.84
C LEU A 46 -9.88 -16.19 -43.37
N VAL A 47 -10.16 -17.22 -42.57
CA VAL A 47 -9.70 -17.31 -41.17
C VAL A 47 -8.16 -17.40 -41.12
N GLY A 48 -7.55 -18.18 -42.02
CA GLY A 48 -6.09 -18.25 -42.14
C GLY A 48 -5.45 -16.91 -42.53
N LEU A 49 -6.07 -16.18 -43.48
CA LEU A 49 -5.64 -14.83 -43.86
C LEU A 49 -5.74 -13.84 -42.69
N LEU A 50 -6.85 -13.82 -41.97
CA LEU A 50 -7.02 -12.95 -40.79
C LEU A 50 -6.02 -13.29 -39.67
N GLY A 51 -5.74 -14.58 -39.46
CA GLY A 51 -4.70 -15.03 -38.54
C GLY A 51 -3.30 -14.57 -38.95
N SER A 52 -2.97 -14.66 -40.24
CA SER A 52 -1.69 -14.20 -40.78
C SER A 52 -1.52 -12.68 -40.68
N LEU A 53 -2.57 -11.89 -40.87
CA LEU A 53 -2.54 -10.44 -40.71
C LEU A 53 -2.31 -10.04 -39.24
N ARG A 54 -2.89 -10.76 -38.27
CA ARG A 54 -2.56 -10.57 -36.84
C ARG A 54 -1.14 -10.98 -36.50
N ALA A 55 -0.66 -12.10 -37.06
CA ALA A 55 0.72 -12.55 -36.85
C ALA A 55 1.76 -11.57 -37.41
N LEU A 56 1.47 -10.93 -38.55
CA LEU A 56 2.29 -9.86 -39.11
C LEU A 56 2.27 -8.59 -38.24
N GLY A 57 1.11 -8.25 -37.66
CA GLY A 57 1.00 -7.15 -36.68
C GLY A 57 1.85 -7.38 -35.42
N LEU A 58 1.83 -8.61 -34.88
CA LEU A 58 2.65 -9.00 -33.72
C LEU A 58 4.14 -9.08 -34.07
N SER A 59 4.50 -9.58 -35.26
CA SER A 59 5.88 -9.62 -35.73
C SER A 59 6.48 -8.22 -35.91
N ASN A 60 5.68 -7.25 -36.38
CA ASN A 60 6.10 -5.85 -36.46
C ASN A 60 6.32 -5.23 -35.07
N GLN A 61 5.52 -5.62 -34.06
CA GLN A 61 5.75 -5.19 -32.67
C GLN A 61 7.03 -5.81 -32.08
N VAL A 62 7.25 -7.12 -32.27
CA VAL A 62 8.47 -7.80 -31.80
C VAL A 62 9.73 -7.26 -32.51
N SER A 63 9.65 -6.98 -33.82
CA SER A 63 10.75 -6.36 -34.56
C SER A 63 10.99 -4.90 -34.12
N SER A 64 9.93 -4.15 -33.81
CA SER A 64 10.07 -2.79 -33.25
C SER A 64 10.64 -2.79 -31.84
N LEU A 65 10.33 -3.81 -31.02
CA LEU A 65 10.91 -4.01 -29.69
C LEU A 65 12.38 -4.41 -29.81
N GLN A 66 12.71 -5.32 -30.71
CA GLN A 66 14.11 -5.71 -30.95
C GLN A 66 14.94 -4.54 -31.51
N LYS A 67 14.35 -3.72 -32.40
CA LYS A 67 14.98 -2.52 -32.93
C LYS A 67 15.10 -1.42 -31.87
N GLN A 68 14.09 -1.24 -31.03
CA GLN A 68 14.16 -0.35 -29.87
C GLN A 68 15.23 -0.82 -28.90
N VAL A 69 15.37 -2.12 -28.59
CA VAL A 69 16.43 -2.65 -27.72
C VAL A 69 17.83 -2.42 -28.30
N VAL A 70 18.00 -2.57 -29.62
CA VAL A 70 19.28 -2.31 -30.31
C VAL A 70 19.60 -0.81 -30.38
N ASP A 71 18.61 0.03 -30.65
CA ASP A 71 18.77 1.49 -30.62
C ASP A 71 19.00 1.98 -29.18
N PHE A 72 18.39 1.33 -28.19
CA PHE A 72 18.61 1.58 -26.77
C PHE A 72 20.03 1.22 -26.34
N GLN A 73 20.56 0.06 -26.77
CA GLN A 73 21.95 -0.33 -26.51
C GLN A 73 22.95 0.69 -27.08
N LYS A 74 22.71 1.22 -28.28
CA LYS A 74 23.57 2.26 -28.88
C LYS A 74 23.51 3.59 -28.14
N ILE A 75 22.33 3.96 -27.63
CA ILE A 75 22.15 5.17 -26.83
C ILE A 75 22.76 5.01 -25.43
N VAL A 76 22.76 3.80 -24.86
CA VAL A 76 23.35 3.47 -23.55
C VAL A 76 24.88 3.41 -23.60
N GLU A 77 25.50 3.04 -24.72
CA GLU A 77 26.96 3.09 -24.90
C GLU A 77 27.51 4.53 -24.88
N GLU A 78 26.67 5.54 -25.13
CA GLU A 78 27.07 6.96 -25.22
C GLU A 78 26.80 7.78 -23.93
N VAL A 79 26.17 7.22 -22.90
CA VAL A 79 25.83 7.94 -21.66
C VAL A 79 26.66 7.42 -20.47
N PRO A 80 27.55 8.24 -19.87
CA PRO A 80 28.29 7.86 -18.67
C PRO A 80 27.34 7.52 -17.51
N SER A 81 27.51 6.32 -16.98
CA SER A 81 26.61 5.56 -16.11
C SER A 81 26.58 5.97 -14.62
N ASP A 82 26.86 7.24 -14.28
CA ASP A 82 27.20 7.56 -12.88
C ASP A 82 26.24 8.49 -12.11
N ASN A 83 25.09 8.93 -12.66
CA ASN A 83 24.21 9.86 -11.91
C ASN A 83 22.70 9.75 -12.21
N GLN A 84 22.10 8.55 -12.17
CA GLN A 84 20.65 8.43 -11.93
C GLN A 84 20.42 8.04 -10.47
N SER A 85 20.03 9.01 -9.63
CA SER A 85 19.59 8.74 -8.26
C SER A 85 18.36 7.83 -8.29
N LEU A 86 18.40 6.71 -7.56
CA LEU A 86 17.29 5.76 -7.45
C LEU A 86 16.06 6.42 -6.81
N ASP A 87 14.93 6.41 -7.52
CA ASP A 87 13.65 6.91 -7.01
C ASP A 87 13.02 5.88 -6.04
N VAL A 88 13.27 6.07 -4.75
CA VAL A 88 12.83 5.18 -3.66
C VAL A 88 11.31 5.03 -3.61
N SER A 89 10.54 6.06 -3.97
CA SER A 89 9.08 6.00 -3.98
C SER A 89 8.57 5.05 -5.06
N LYS A 90 9.18 5.12 -6.25
CA LYS A 90 8.87 4.19 -7.35
C LYS A 90 9.29 2.76 -7.01
N VAL A 91 10.46 2.57 -6.40
CA VAL A 91 10.89 1.24 -5.93
C VAL A 91 9.89 0.68 -4.91
N ARG A 92 9.45 1.50 -3.95
CA ARG A 92 8.44 1.08 -2.95
C ARG A 92 7.14 0.63 -3.62
N GLN A 93 6.63 1.41 -4.57
CA GLN A 93 5.43 1.05 -5.32
C GLN A 93 5.63 -0.27 -6.09
N TYR A 94 6.74 -0.40 -6.81
CA TYR A 94 7.07 -1.61 -7.57
C TYR A 94 7.15 -2.86 -6.66
N MET A 95 7.82 -2.76 -5.51
CA MET A 95 7.91 -3.85 -4.54
C MET A 95 6.56 -4.20 -3.93
N PHE A 96 5.70 -3.20 -3.68
CA PHE A 96 4.36 -3.41 -3.16
C PHE A 96 3.44 -4.12 -4.15
N ASP A 97 3.54 -3.80 -5.43
CA ASP A 97 2.76 -4.45 -6.47
C ASP A 97 3.28 -5.87 -6.74
N PHE A 98 4.61 -6.05 -6.73
CA PHE A 98 5.23 -7.37 -6.78
C PHE A 98 4.81 -8.28 -5.61
N MET A 99 4.90 -7.80 -4.37
CA MET A 99 4.56 -8.59 -3.17
C MET A 99 3.09 -9.00 -3.11
N LYS A 100 2.16 -8.18 -3.61
CA LYS A 100 0.75 -8.58 -3.77
C LYS A 100 0.59 -9.81 -4.66
N VAL A 101 1.40 -9.93 -5.71
CA VAL A 101 1.36 -11.10 -6.60
C VAL A 101 2.17 -12.25 -6.01
N TYR A 102 3.33 -11.97 -5.44
CA TYR A 102 4.25 -12.98 -4.93
C TYR A 102 3.71 -13.71 -3.69
N ILE A 103 3.12 -13.00 -2.73
CA ILE A 103 2.66 -13.59 -1.47
C ILE A 103 1.24 -14.15 -1.57
N ASN A 104 0.32 -13.51 -2.30
CA ASN A 104 -1.03 -14.04 -2.41
C ASN A 104 -1.03 -15.32 -3.25
N TYR A 105 -1.55 -16.40 -2.68
CA TYR A 105 -1.63 -17.69 -3.35
C TYR A 105 -2.96 -18.37 -3.03
N SER A 106 -3.61 -18.88 -4.06
CA SER A 106 -4.64 -19.92 -3.95
C SER A 106 -4.46 -20.92 -5.09
N ASN A 107 -4.91 -22.16 -4.89
CA ASN A 107 -4.84 -23.17 -5.94
C ASN A 107 -5.63 -22.76 -7.20
N GLU A 108 -6.70 -21.98 -7.05
CA GLU A 108 -7.53 -21.48 -8.15
C GLU A 108 -6.79 -20.45 -9.01
N THR A 109 -5.91 -19.63 -8.40
CA THR A 109 -5.22 -18.51 -9.06
C THR A 109 -3.75 -18.79 -9.40
N ALA A 110 -3.24 -20.00 -9.11
CA ALA A 110 -1.82 -20.34 -9.23
C ALA A 110 -1.23 -20.08 -10.65
N SER A 111 -1.98 -20.41 -11.70
CA SER A 111 -1.55 -20.18 -13.10
C SER A 111 -1.52 -18.69 -13.48
N GLU A 112 -2.54 -17.94 -13.04
CA GLU A 112 -2.64 -16.50 -13.26
C GLU A 112 -1.54 -15.76 -12.50
N ARG A 113 -1.28 -16.15 -11.25
CA ARG A 113 -0.15 -15.67 -10.44
C ARG A 113 1.17 -15.87 -11.17
N MET A 114 1.44 -17.07 -11.70
CA MET A 114 2.67 -17.38 -12.42
C MET A 114 2.85 -16.48 -13.65
N THR A 115 1.76 -16.24 -14.39
CA THR A 115 1.76 -15.33 -15.54
C THR A 115 2.01 -13.88 -15.11
N ALA A 116 1.42 -13.44 -14.00
CA ALA A 116 1.61 -12.10 -13.47
C ALA A 116 3.04 -11.88 -12.98
N LEU A 117 3.66 -12.87 -12.33
CA LEU A 117 5.05 -12.84 -11.88
C LEU A 117 6.05 -12.69 -13.03
N ALA A 118 5.75 -13.24 -14.20
CA ALA A 118 6.60 -13.10 -15.39
C ALA A 118 6.76 -11.64 -15.85
N ASN A 119 5.86 -10.73 -15.46
CA ASN A 119 6.00 -9.29 -15.75
C ASN A 119 7.00 -8.58 -14.84
N TYR A 120 7.39 -9.20 -13.72
CA TYR A 120 8.34 -8.63 -12.76
C TYR A 120 9.74 -9.21 -12.92
N TYR A 121 9.85 -10.48 -13.32
CA TYR A 121 11.13 -11.16 -13.42
C TYR A 121 11.83 -10.90 -14.76
N SER A 122 13.16 -10.79 -14.71
CA SER A 122 14.01 -10.85 -15.92
C SER A 122 14.33 -12.28 -16.36
N PHE A 123 13.71 -13.27 -15.70
CA PHE A 123 13.87 -14.71 -15.93
C PHE A 123 12.51 -15.39 -15.98
N ASN A 124 12.46 -16.61 -16.52
CA ASN A 124 11.21 -17.35 -16.62
C ASN A 124 10.85 -18.03 -15.27
N PRO A 125 9.75 -17.64 -14.60
CA PRO A 125 9.41 -18.23 -13.31
C PRO A 125 8.99 -19.71 -13.39
N THR A 126 8.67 -20.23 -14.59
CA THR A 126 8.33 -21.65 -14.74
C THR A 126 9.53 -22.58 -14.63
N GLU A 127 10.76 -22.07 -14.76
CA GLU A 127 11.97 -22.89 -14.67
C GLU A 127 12.28 -23.31 -13.22
N ASN A 128 11.83 -22.52 -12.24
CA ASN A 128 11.99 -22.79 -10.81
C ASN A 128 10.72 -22.41 -10.05
N PRO A 129 9.61 -23.17 -10.21
CA PRO A 129 8.34 -22.82 -9.60
C PRO A 129 8.37 -23.05 -8.08
N ASP A 130 7.83 -22.08 -7.33
CA ASP A 130 7.63 -22.21 -5.89
C ASP A 130 6.67 -23.39 -5.59
N SER A 131 6.96 -24.18 -4.55
CA SER A 131 6.11 -25.30 -4.12
C SER A 131 5.10 -24.90 -3.03
N ILE A 132 4.44 -23.76 -3.20
CA ILE A 132 3.41 -23.27 -2.25
C ILE A 132 2.17 -24.17 -2.37
N LYS A 133 1.67 -24.67 -1.24
CA LYS A 133 0.52 -25.60 -1.21
C LYS A 133 -0.69 -25.02 -0.48
N GLU A 134 -0.44 -24.21 0.53
CA GLU A 134 -1.46 -23.60 1.37
C GLU A 134 -1.84 -22.23 0.84
N GLU A 135 -3.11 -21.85 1.04
CA GLU A 135 -3.57 -20.50 0.72
C GLU A 135 -2.82 -19.45 1.53
N GLN A 136 -2.40 -18.38 0.87
CA GLN A 136 -1.69 -17.27 1.50
C GLN A 136 -2.38 -15.97 1.14
N ASN A 137 -2.65 -15.14 2.15
CA ASN A 137 -3.27 -13.83 2.01
C ASN A 137 -2.38 -12.77 2.65
N LEU A 138 -1.85 -11.87 1.84
CA LEU A 138 -1.06 -10.73 2.29
C LEU A 138 -1.95 -9.77 3.10
N THR A 139 -1.53 -9.47 4.33
CA THR A 139 -2.24 -8.55 5.23
C THR A 139 -1.53 -7.23 5.45
N GLY A 140 -0.22 -7.17 5.14
CA GLY A 140 0.58 -5.96 5.33
C GLY A 140 1.94 -6.08 4.66
N GLN A 141 2.50 -4.94 4.27
CA GLN A 141 3.82 -4.87 3.65
C GLN A 141 4.48 -3.52 3.87
N ASN A 142 5.81 -3.50 4.00
CA ASN A 142 6.61 -2.29 4.05
C ASN A 142 8.03 -2.53 3.51
N VAL A 143 8.54 -1.62 2.67
CA VAL A 143 9.96 -1.62 2.31
C VAL A 143 10.73 -0.97 3.47
N ILE A 144 11.62 -1.75 4.09
CA ILE A 144 12.38 -1.35 5.28
C ILE A 144 13.82 -0.96 4.96
N ALA A 145 14.40 -1.47 3.87
CA ALA A 145 15.71 -1.05 3.39
C ALA A 145 15.84 -1.21 1.88
N ILE A 146 16.69 -0.40 1.27
CA ILE A 146 17.16 -0.57 -0.10
C ILE A 146 18.67 -0.39 -0.06
N SER A 147 19.41 -1.42 -0.49
CA SER A 147 20.87 -1.40 -0.56
C SER A 147 21.34 -1.56 -2.00
N ARG A 148 22.42 -0.86 -2.35
CA ARG A 148 23.12 -1.03 -3.62
C ARG A 148 24.19 -2.12 -3.44
N GLN A 149 24.15 -3.13 -4.30
CA GLN A 149 25.25 -4.04 -4.57
C GLN A 149 25.97 -3.55 -5.83
N ASP A 150 27.10 -4.17 -6.20
CA ASP A 150 27.97 -3.70 -7.30
C ASP A 150 27.18 -3.30 -8.57
N ASP A 151 26.36 -4.21 -9.11
CA ASP A 151 25.62 -4.02 -10.35
C ASP A 151 24.08 -4.14 -10.21
N PHE A 152 23.56 -4.27 -8.99
CA PHE A 152 22.11 -4.37 -8.71
C PHE A 152 21.74 -3.79 -7.35
N TYR A 153 20.44 -3.76 -7.05
CA TYR A 153 19.91 -3.33 -5.76
C TYR A 153 19.19 -4.48 -5.06
N VAL A 154 19.14 -4.43 -3.73
CA VAL A 154 18.32 -5.34 -2.92
C VAL A 154 17.34 -4.52 -2.10
N ALA A 155 16.05 -4.79 -2.26
CA ALA A 155 15.01 -4.24 -1.40
C ALA A 155 14.61 -5.27 -0.33
N ASP A 156 14.73 -4.89 0.94
CA ASP A 156 14.21 -5.69 2.05
C ASP A 156 12.76 -5.27 2.32
N VAL A 157 11.84 -6.21 2.12
CA VAL A 157 10.39 -6.00 2.25
C VAL A 157 9.87 -6.84 3.42
N LYS A 158 9.41 -6.16 4.46
CA LYS A 158 8.72 -6.78 5.59
C LYS A 158 7.27 -7.04 5.17
N VAL A 159 6.85 -8.30 5.21
CA VAL A 159 5.49 -8.73 4.85
C VAL A 159 4.82 -9.43 6.03
N SER A 160 3.53 -9.17 6.20
CA SER A 160 2.65 -9.98 7.02
C SER A 160 1.63 -10.66 6.14
N TYR A 161 1.39 -11.95 6.40
CA TYR A 161 0.40 -12.73 5.66
C TYR A 161 -0.21 -13.79 6.55
N GLU A 162 -1.41 -14.22 6.16
CA GLU A 162 -2.18 -15.25 6.82
C GLU A 162 -2.25 -16.49 5.93
N THR A 163 -2.14 -17.66 6.56
CA THR A 163 -2.34 -18.96 5.91
C THR A 163 -3.24 -19.83 6.78
N ILE A 164 -3.72 -20.93 6.22
CA ILE A 164 -4.41 -21.97 6.98
C ILE A 164 -3.42 -23.10 7.23
N GLU A 165 -3.20 -23.46 8.49
CA GLU A 165 -2.41 -24.62 8.90
C GLU A 165 -3.25 -25.48 9.83
N ASN A 166 -3.42 -26.76 9.49
CA ASN A 166 -4.25 -27.69 10.26
C ASN A 166 -5.66 -27.16 10.57
N GLY A 167 -6.26 -26.41 9.63
CA GLY A 167 -7.58 -25.81 9.78
C GLY A 167 -7.64 -24.54 10.64
N GLN A 168 -6.50 -24.01 11.07
CA GLN A 168 -6.41 -22.78 11.85
C GLN A 168 -5.73 -21.67 11.05
N LYS A 169 -6.21 -20.44 11.27
CA LYS A 169 -5.58 -19.24 10.69
C LYS A 169 -4.29 -18.95 11.43
N VAL A 170 -3.17 -18.93 10.71
CA VAL A 170 -1.84 -18.62 11.25
C VAL A 170 -1.33 -17.35 10.58
N SER A 171 -0.84 -16.39 11.38
CA SER A 171 -0.24 -15.15 10.89
C SER A 171 1.28 -15.24 10.92
N TYR A 172 1.91 -14.87 9.82
CA TYR A 172 3.35 -14.77 9.68
C TYR A 172 3.79 -13.33 9.49
N LEU A 173 4.97 -13.01 10.03
CA LEU A 173 5.71 -11.79 9.79
C LEU A 173 7.12 -12.17 9.35
N ARG A 174 7.55 -11.74 8.16
CA ARG A 174 8.81 -12.13 7.53
C ARG A 174 9.44 -10.96 6.79
N VAL A 175 10.75 -11.01 6.58
CA VAL A 175 11.46 -10.10 5.68
C VAL A 175 11.89 -10.89 4.44
N LEU A 176 11.53 -10.39 3.26
CA LEU A 176 12.01 -10.88 1.98
C LEU A 176 12.96 -9.87 1.35
N SER A 177 14.14 -10.34 1.00
CA SER A 177 15.10 -9.58 0.21
C SER A 177 14.84 -9.86 -1.27
N VAL A 178 14.65 -8.78 -2.04
CA VAL A 178 14.30 -8.83 -3.47
C VAL A 178 15.42 -8.18 -4.29
N PRO A 179 16.26 -8.97 -4.97
CA PRO A 179 17.27 -8.45 -5.89
C PRO A 179 16.65 -7.90 -7.17
N PHE A 180 16.94 -6.65 -7.52
CA PHE A 180 16.39 -5.99 -8.70
C PHE A 180 17.41 -5.07 -9.38
N LYS A 181 17.22 -4.84 -10.67
CA LYS A 181 17.90 -3.80 -11.44
C LYS A 181 16.91 -2.73 -11.84
N THR A 182 17.45 -1.54 -12.12
CA THR A 182 16.69 -0.48 -12.77
C THR A 182 17.42 0.01 -14.00
N GLU A 183 16.70 0.15 -15.09
CA GLU A 183 17.18 0.72 -16.34
C GLU A 183 16.09 1.66 -16.87
N ASN A 184 16.43 2.94 -17.06
CA ASN A 184 15.53 3.96 -17.61
C ASN A 184 14.24 4.17 -16.79
N GLY A 185 14.34 4.01 -15.46
CA GLY A 185 13.20 4.13 -14.55
C GLY A 185 12.24 2.93 -14.58
N LEU A 186 12.56 1.88 -15.33
CA LEU A 186 11.89 0.58 -15.24
C LEU A 186 12.63 -0.31 -14.25
N PHE A 187 11.94 -1.28 -13.67
CA PHE A 187 12.49 -2.21 -12.68
C PHE A 187 12.33 -3.64 -13.18
N SER A 188 13.28 -4.51 -12.81
CA SER A 188 13.19 -5.93 -13.06
C SER A 188 13.83 -6.71 -11.94
N ILE A 189 13.17 -7.76 -11.48
CA ILE A 189 13.67 -8.65 -10.44
C ILE A 189 14.57 -9.68 -11.11
N ILE A 190 15.81 -9.76 -10.65
CA ILE A 190 16.88 -10.50 -11.32
C ILE A 190 17.18 -11.86 -10.67
N SER A 191 16.57 -12.14 -9.52
CA SER A 191 16.66 -13.41 -8.81
C SER A 191 15.40 -13.63 -7.96
N PRO A 192 14.98 -14.88 -7.68
CA PRO A 192 13.91 -15.14 -6.73
C PRO A 192 14.15 -14.45 -5.38
N PRO A 193 13.11 -13.92 -4.72
CA PRO A 193 13.22 -13.39 -3.37
C PRO A 193 13.70 -14.47 -2.38
N PHE A 194 14.42 -14.05 -1.35
CA PHE A 194 14.84 -14.95 -0.28
C PHE A 194 14.50 -14.36 1.09
N PHE A 195 14.27 -15.23 2.06
CA PHE A 195 13.98 -14.81 3.43
C PHE A 195 15.25 -14.35 4.13
N LYS A 196 15.15 -13.24 4.85
CA LYS A 196 16.20 -12.67 5.69
C LYS A 196 15.68 -12.52 7.11
N GLN A 197 16.56 -12.66 8.10
CA GLN A 197 16.22 -12.30 9.48
C GLN A 197 16.07 -10.78 9.59
N GLU A 198 15.08 -10.32 10.36
CA GLU A 198 14.93 -8.88 10.63
C GLU A 198 16.07 -8.38 11.52
N ASP A 199 16.64 -7.22 11.15
CA ASP A 199 17.69 -6.56 11.91
C ASP A 199 17.16 -6.04 13.25
N VAL A 200 17.97 -6.11 14.31
CA VAL A 200 17.63 -5.52 15.62
C VAL A 200 17.96 -4.04 15.58
N LEU A 201 16.93 -3.20 15.46
CA LEU A 201 17.07 -1.74 15.35
C LEU A 201 17.00 -1.01 16.71
N THR A 202 17.01 -1.74 17.82
CA THR A 202 16.99 -1.14 19.16
C THR A 202 18.39 -0.75 19.60
N GLY A 203 18.53 0.45 20.16
CA GLY A 203 19.77 0.98 20.72
C GLY A 203 19.53 1.70 22.05
N GLN A 204 20.60 2.00 22.77
CA GLN A 204 20.56 2.83 23.97
C GLN A 204 21.16 4.21 23.66
N ALA A 205 20.48 5.26 24.09
CA ALA A 205 20.96 6.63 24.07
C ALA A 205 20.67 7.29 25.41
N GLU A 206 21.47 8.28 25.78
CA GLU A 206 21.19 9.07 26.98
C GLU A 206 19.84 9.78 26.84
N PRO A 207 18.93 9.66 27.83
CA PRO A 207 17.64 10.30 27.77
C PRO A 207 17.77 11.82 27.98
N PHE A 208 16.81 12.57 27.45
CA PHE A 208 16.62 13.96 27.88
C PHE A 208 16.17 13.98 29.34
N LEU A 209 17.04 14.47 30.22
CA LEU A 209 16.79 14.56 31.64
C LEU A 209 16.31 15.96 32.01
N ARG A 210 15.38 16.02 32.97
CA ARG A 210 15.01 17.29 33.59
C ARG A 210 16.23 17.92 34.24
N LYS A 211 16.37 19.24 34.11
CA LYS A 211 17.37 20.01 34.85
C LYS A 211 17.17 19.85 36.35
N LYS A 212 18.25 19.98 37.12
CA LYS A 212 18.16 20.03 38.58
C LYS A 212 17.98 21.46 39.04
N THR A 213 17.35 21.63 40.20
CA THR A 213 17.14 22.95 40.81
C THR A 213 18.45 23.69 41.09
N GLU A 214 19.54 22.96 41.36
CA GLU A 214 20.87 23.53 41.57
C GLU A 214 21.56 24.04 40.29
N ASP A 215 21.10 23.59 39.12
CA ASP A 215 21.73 23.87 37.82
C ASP A 215 21.05 25.04 37.08
N VAL A 216 20.07 25.70 37.70
CA VAL A 216 19.25 26.74 37.05
C VAL A 216 19.13 28.00 37.90
N GLU A 217 18.98 29.15 37.24
CA GLU A 217 18.66 30.41 37.89
C GLU A 217 17.19 30.39 38.37
N ARG A 218 16.96 30.62 39.66
CA ARG A 218 15.62 30.56 40.24
C ARG A 218 14.86 31.85 39.96
N VAL A 219 13.59 31.72 39.61
CA VAL A 219 12.65 32.85 39.60
C VAL A 219 12.19 33.19 41.02
N ASP A 220 11.60 34.37 41.18
CA ASP A 220 10.95 34.75 42.43
C ASP A 220 9.79 33.82 42.79
N GLN A 221 9.55 33.65 44.11
CA GLN A 221 8.49 32.76 44.61
C GLN A 221 7.09 33.16 44.12
N SER A 222 6.83 34.46 43.92
CA SER A 222 5.57 34.96 43.36
C SER A 222 5.39 34.55 41.89
N VAL A 223 6.47 34.58 41.11
CA VAL A 223 6.49 34.13 39.72
C VAL A 223 6.23 32.63 39.66
N GLU A 224 6.97 31.84 40.45
CA GLU A 224 6.78 30.39 40.52
C GLU A 224 5.33 30.03 40.87
N LYS A 225 4.74 30.68 41.89
CA LYS A 225 3.35 30.45 42.28
C LYS A 225 2.37 30.79 41.16
N SER A 226 2.53 31.97 40.53
CA SER A 226 1.66 32.41 39.45
C SER A 226 1.75 31.49 38.21
N VAL A 227 2.93 30.94 37.93
CA VAL A 227 3.12 29.94 36.87
C VAL A 227 2.40 28.65 37.23
N ARG A 228 2.55 28.14 38.45
CA ARG A 228 1.87 26.91 38.90
C ARG A 228 0.35 27.00 38.81
N GLU A 229 -0.24 28.18 39.04
CA GLU A 229 -1.67 28.42 38.86
C GLU A 229 -2.09 28.45 37.37
N PHE A 230 -1.19 28.86 36.47
CA PHE A 230 -1.43 28.89 35.04
C PHE A 230 -1.38 27.50 34.39
N LEU A 231 -0.47 26.61 34.84
CA LEU A 231 -0.24 25.31 34.20
C LEU A 231 -1.51 24.46 34.07
N PRO A 232 -2.36 24.28 35.10
CA PRO A 232 -3.62 23.52 34.96
C PRO A 232 -4.53 24.10 33.88
N ILE A 233 -4.69 25.43 33.84
CA ILE A 233 -5.54 26.12 32.86
C ILE A 233 -5.01 25.88 31.45
N PHE A 234 -3.69 26.04 31.26
CA PHE A 234 -3.06 25.81 29.98
C PHE A 234 -3.23 24.36 29.51
N PHE A 235 -2.93 23.38 30.36
CA PHE A 235 -2.98 21.97 29.97
C PHE A 235 -4.42 21.45 29.78
N ASP A 236 -5.39 21.97 30.52
CA ASP A 236 -6.81 21.71 30.25
C ASP A 236 -7.19 22.19 28.86
N LYS A 237 -6.74 23.40 28.48
CA LYS A 237 -6.99 23.96 27.15
C LYS A 237 -6.26 23.20 26.05
N TYR A 238 -4.99 22.85 26.26
CA TYR A 238 -4.18 22.03 25.37
C TYR A 238 -4.82 20.66 25.07
N ALA A 239 -5.39 20.01 26.09
CA ALA A 239 -6.03 18.70 25.95
C ALA A 239 -7.41 18.77 25.28
N LEU A 240 -8.24 19.75 25.66
CA LEU A 240 -9.68 19.77 25.35
C LEU A 240 -10.11 20.77 24.27
N SER A 241 -9.35 21.81 24.02
CA SER A 241 -9.85 22.99 23.28
C SER A 241 -9.51 22.96 21.79
N ASN A 242 -10.21 23.81 21.05
CA ASN A 242 -9.91 24.06 19.64
C ASN A 242 -8.74 25.07 19.51
N GLU A 243 -8.21 25.20 18.29
CA GLU A 243 -7.11 26.10 17.97
C GLU A 243 -7.37 27.55 18.40
N THR A 244 -8.58 28.07 18.17
CA THR A 244 -8.95 29.45 18.51
C THR A 244 -8.79 29.75 19.99
N ASP A 245 -9.28 28.86 20.86
CA ASP A 245 -9.14 29.04 22.31
C ASP A 245 -7.67 29.00 22.75
N LEU A 246 -6.86 28.17 22.11
CA LEU A 246 -5.46 27.97 22.47
C LEU A 246 -4.56 29.12 21.98
N THR A 247 -4.91 29.81 20.89
CA THR A 247 -4.21 31.05 20.46
C THR A 247 -4.21 32.15 21.51
N LEU A 248 -5.14 32.10 22.47
CA LEU A 248 -5.18 33.06 23.59
C LEU A 248 -4.11 32.78 24.65
N LEU A 249 -3.55 31.57 24.66
CA LEU A 249 -2.63 31.10 25.69
C LEU A 249 -1.25 30.71 25.14
N MET A 250 -1.11 30.54 23.82
CA MET A 250 0.17 30.23 23.19
C MET A 250 0.31 30.80 21.78
N LYS A 251 1.57 31.02 21.39
CA LYS A 251 1.94 31.61 20.09
C LYS A 251 1.62 30.71 18.90
N GLU A 252 2.00 29.45 19.00
CA GLU A 252 1.79 28.43 17.97
C GLU A 252 0.94 27.29 18.57
N PRO A 253 -0.38 27.26 18.34
CA PRO A 253 -1.25 26.23 18.90
C PRO A 253 -0.86 24.81 18.51
N TYR A 254 -0.65 23.95 19.51
CA TYR A 254 -0.56 22.49 19.37
C TYR A 254 -1.68 21.86 20.19
N LEU A 255 -2.52 21.02 19.60
CA LEU A 255 -3.70 20.46 20.26
C LEU A 255 -3.69 18.92 20.24
N MET A 256 -4.20 18.30 21.31
CA MET A 256 -4.35 16.84 21.42
C MET A 256 -5.62 16.30 20.73
N GLY A 257 -6.37 17.16 20.03
CA GLY A 257 -7.54 16.75 19.27
C GLY A 257 -8.80 16.47 20.11
N GLY A 258 -8.86 16.92 21.38
CA GLY A 258 -10.07 16.87 22.20
C GLY A 258 -10.47 15.47 22.69
N GLN A 259 -9.55 14.50 22.61
CA GLN A 259 -9.77 13.11 23.01
C GLN A 259 -9.20 12.78 24.39
N TYR A 260 -8.58 13.76 25.05
CA TYR A 260 -7.85 13.59 26.29
C TYR A 260 -8.27 14.63 27.32
N THR A 261 -8.08 14.29 28.60
CA THR A 261 -8.21 15.19 29.75
C THR A 261 -6.94 15.17 30.57
N VAL A 262 -6.61 16.28 31.23
CA VAL A 262 -5.55 16.29 32.25
C VAL A 262 -6.00 15.43 33.44
N GLN A 263 -5.23 14.41 33.78
CA GLN A 263 -5.46 13.60 34.96
C GLN A 263 -4.63 14.11 36.15
N GLU A 264 -3.35 14.41 35.90
CA GLU A 264 -2.44 14.87 36.93
C GLU A 264 -1.36 15.78 36.33
N ILE A 265 -1.10 16.92 36.97
CA ILE A 265 0.16 17.63 36.82
C ILE A 265 0.98 17.29 38.05
N ASN A 266 2.07 16.54 37.87
CA ASN A 266 2.88 16.12 39.01
C ASN A 266 3.64 17.34 39.54
N ASP A 267 3.18 17.92 40.65
CA ASP A 267 3.77 19.13 41.23
C ASP A 267 5.26 19.00 41.57
N SER A 268 5.71 17.78 41.93
CA SER A 268 7.12 17.49 42.21
C SER A 268 8.00 17.46 40.95
N SER A 269 7.37 17.32 39.78
CA SER A 269 8.04 17.38 38.48
C SER A 269 8.27 18.82 38.01
N VAL A 270 7.46 19.78 38.46
CA VAL A 270 7.46 21.17 37.99
C VAL A 270 8.69 21.92 38.52
N LEU A 271 9.55 22.31 37.59
CA LEU A 271 10.71 23.18 37.80
C LEU A 271 10.51 24.47 37.00
N VAL A 272 10.31 25.60 37.70
CA VAL A 272 10.22 26.94 37.10
C VAL A 272 11.54 27.67 37.32
N TYR A 273 12.12 28.24 36.26
CA TYR A 273 13.44 28.86 36.30
C TYR A 273 13.57 29.99 35.27
N SER A 274 14.59 30.84 35.41
CA SER A 274 14.92 31.83 34.39
C SER A 274 15.84 31.19 33.35
N SER A 275 15.46 31.25 32.07
CA SER A 275 16.31 30.79 30.97
C SER A 275 17.41 31.80 30.66
N GLU A 276 18.43 31.39 29.90
CA GLU A 276 19.61 32.22 29.58
C GLU A 276 19.26 33.54 28.86
N ASN A 277 18.11 33.59 28.17
CA ASN A 277 17.58 34.79 27.52
C ASN A 277 16.72 35.66 28.46
N GLY A 278 16.65 35.34 29.75
CA GLY A 278 15.87 36.06 30.77
C GLY A 278 14.36 35.75 30.76
N GLN A 279 13.88 34.84 29.91
CA GLN A 279 12.48 34.39 29.94
C GLN A 279 12.22 33.45 31.11
N THR A 280 10.93 33.23 31.45
CA THR A 280 10.54 32.24 32.45
C THR A 280 10.35 30.90 31.75
N ALA A 281 11.13 29.90 32.12
CA ALA A 281 11.01 28.54 31.59
C ALA A 281 10.41 27.59 32.62
N VAL A 282 9.72 26.56 32.14
CA VAL A 282 9.14 25.50 32.97
C VAL A 282 9.48 24.14 32.39
N GLN A 283 9.98 23.22 33.22
CA GLN A 283 10.00 21.79 32.90
C GLN A 283 9.04 21.04 33.82
N LEU A 284 8.21 20.17 33.25
CA LEU A 284 7.24 19.38 34.01
C LEU A 284 6.79 18.12 33.26
N SER A 285 6.14 17.22 34.01
CA SER A 285 5.46 16.05 33.48
C SER A 285 3.95 16.17 33.72
N VAL A 286 3.17 15.86 32.70
CA VAL A 286 1.70 15.85 32.77
C VAL A 286 1.19 14.47 32.39
N VAL A 287 0.26 13.93 33.18
CA VAL A 287 -0.45 12.69 32.90
C VAL A 287 -1.78 13.04 32.26
N PHE A 288 -2.00 12.51 31.07
CA PHE A 288 -3.27 12.63 30.34
C PHE A 288 -4.01 11.29 30.38
N ALA A 289 -5.34 11.35 30.36
CA ALA A 289 -6.21 10.20 30.24
C ALA A 289 -7.07 10.30 28.98
N ASP A 290 -7.22 9.20 28.25
CA ASP A 290 -8.16 9.09 27.15
C ASP A 290 -9.59 8.81 27.63
N LYS A 291 -10.55 8.81 26.69
CA LYS A 291 -11.97 8.53 26.98
C LYS A 291 -12.25 7.12 27.52
N ALA A 292 -11.33 6.17 27.32
CA ALA A 292 -11.44 4.81 27.83
C ALA A 292 -10.77 4.65 29.22
N GLY A 293 -10.12 5.70 29.73
CA GLY A 293 -9.41 5.72 31.00
C GLY A 293 -7.96 5.24 30.94
N SER A 294 -7.40 5.03 29.73
CA SER A 294 -5.97 4.74 29.58
C SER A 294 -5.16 6.02 29.78
N THR A 295 -4.00 5.90 30.42
CA THR A 295 -3.20 7.07 30.81
C THR A 295 -1.82 7.03 30.19
N HIS A 296 -1.27 8.20 29.88
CA HIS A 296 0.11 8.35 29.43
C HIS A 296 0.72 9.63 29.98
N THR A 297 2.05 9.65 30.10
CA THR A 297 2.80 10.80 30.62
C THR A 297 3.54 11.48 29.47
N GLU A 298 3.43 12.80 29.39
CA GLU A 298 4.23 13.63 28.48
C GLU A 298 5.16 14.54 29.30
N HIS A 299 6.37 14.75 28.78
CA HIS A 299 7.34 15.69 29.34
C HIS A 299 7.31 16.97 28.53
N PHE A 300 7.33 18.10 29.22
CA PHE A 300 7.27 19.40 28.58
C PHE A 300 8.41 20.31 29.02
N THR A 301 8.88 21.12 28.07
CA THR A 301 9.56 22.39 28.36
C THR A 301 8.74 23.53 27.76
N LEU A 302 8.35 24.50 28.58
CA LEU A 302 7.63 25.70 28.16
C LEU A 302 8.53 26.92 28.33
N SER A 303 8.55 27.80 27.33
CA SER A 303 9.00 29.18 27.51
C SER A 303 7.78 30.08 27.68
N LEU A 304 7.75 30.84 28.77
CA LEU A 304 6.64 31.67 29.18
C LEU A 304 7.02 33.15 29.12
N VAL A 305 6.10 33.95 28.59
CA VAL A 305 6.13 35.40 28.62
C VAL A 305 4.94 35.94 29.40
N LYS A 306 5.13 37.06 30.09
CA LYS A 306 4.05 37.74 30.81
C LYS A 306 3.30 38.66 29.87
N GLN A 307 1.98 38.57 29.86
CA GLN A 307 1.04 39.45 29.16
C GLN A 307 0.05 40.06 30.16
N ASP A 308 -0.73 41.05 29.72
CA ASP A 308 -1.75 41.70 30.55
C ASP A 308 -2.80 40.70 31.09
N SER A 309 -3.10 39.67 30.31
CA SER A 309 -4.07 38.60 30.63
C SER A 309 -3.50 37.47 31.49
N GLY A 310 -2.19 37.44 31.77
CA GLY A 310 -1.54 36.39 32.54
C GLY A 310 -0.26 35.86 31.90
N TRP A 311 -0.04 34.55 32.02
CA TRP A 311 1.07 33.88 31.35
C TRP A 311 0.66 33.43 29.95
N PHE A 312 1.62 33.47 29.04
CA PHE A 312 1.45 33.07 27.66
C PHE A 312 2.65 32.22 27.24
N VAL A 313 2.39 31.12 26.53
CA VAL A 313 3.43 30.20 26.06
C VAL A 313 3.99 30.70 24.74
N ASP A 314 5.25 31.15 24.76
CA ASP A 314 5.98 31.57 23.56
C ASP A 314 6.52 30.36 22.79
N GLU A 315 7.03 29.35 23.52
CA GLU A 315 7.54 28.10 22.95
C GLU A 315 7.11 26.89 23.80
N LEU A 316 6.85 25.75 23.15
CA LEU A 316 6.52 24.47 23.78
C LEU A 316 7.30 23.33 23.12
N TYR A 317 7.89 22.48 23.94
CA TYR A 317 8.59 21.26 23.51
C TYR A 317 8.05 20.05 24.27
N HIS A 318 7.80 18.93 23.58
CA HIS A 318 7.39 17.64 24.16
C HIS A 318 8.57 16.80 24.69
N TYR A 319 9.58 17.45 25.25
CA TYR A 319 10.74 16.84 25.89
C TYR A 319 11.40 17.82 26.87
N PHE A 320 12.28 17.32 27.73
CA PHE A 320 13.12 18.16 28.59
C PHE A 320 14.29 18.74 27.78
N LYS A 321 14.28 20.05 27.56
CA LYS A 321 15.30 20.79 26.79
C LYS A 321 16.52 21.18 27.62
#